data_AF-A0A7Y9B0I4-F1
#
_entry.id   AF-A0A7Y9B0I4-F1
#
_cell.length_a   1.000
_cell.length_b   1.000
_cell.length_c   1.000
_cell.angle_alpha   90.00
_cell.angle_beta   90.00
_cell.angle_gamma   90.00
#
_symmetry.space_group_name_H-M   'P 1'
#
loop_
_entity.id
_entity.type
_entity.pdbx_description
1 polymer ?
#
loop_
_entity_poly.entity_id
_entity_poly.type
_entity_poly.pdbx_seq_one_letter_code
_entity_poly.pdbx_strand_id
1 'polypeptide(L)'
;MKNDDTKEPHLKTLSEKNVEDILHFDNLNFKLAIIQVLMYDLKLLNSEFDIYDFADRYKEEIDTDSDIIIEPAMSFFKELEIPKKFAPYVETIYMDGGNDVYMNIIPQWDGEDETFDLNEITLTELQQFPNLKKATVMSSNLDEVKEIFDAANIEVKLL
;
A
#
# COMPACT_ATOMS: atom_id res chain seq x y z
N MET A 1 12.82 59.35 31.14
CA MET A 1 13.77 59.17 30.01
C MET A 1 13.43 57.85 29.33
N LYS A 2 13.63 57.81 28.01
CA LYS A 2 12.82 57.09 27.02
C LYS A 2 12.93 55.56 27.11
N ASN A 3 11.83 54.92 26.70
CA ASN A 3 11.58 53.49 26.65
C ASN A 3 12.44 52.79 25.60
N ASP A 4 12.78 51.57 25.99
CA ASP A 4 13.54 50.54 25.30
C ASP A 4 12.75 49.88 24.16
N ASP A 5 13.50 49.40 23.18
CA ASP A 5 13.09 48.68 21.99
C ASP A 5 12.30 47.41 22.32
N THR A 6 11.23 47.11 21.57
CA THR A 6 11.03 45.72 21.15
C THR A 6 10.28 45.61 19.83
N LYS A 7 10.96 44.91 18.93
CA LYS A 7 10.67 44.64 17.53
C LYS A 7 9.37 43.84 17.36
N GLU A 8 8.63 44.19 16.32
CA GLU A 8 7.53 43.39 15.77
C GLU A 8 7.99 41.94 15.51
N PRO A 9 7.16 40.93 15.80
CA PRO A 9 7.48 39.57 15.46
C PRO A 9 7.28 39.39 13.95
N HIS A 10 8.38 39.09 13.26
CA HIS A 10 8.37 38.57 11.91
C HIS A 10 7.45 37.36 11.83
N LEU A 11 6.31 37.51 11.14
CA LEU A 11 5.58 36.41 10.53
C LEU A 11 6.55 35.72 9.57
N LYS A 12 7.15 34.61 10.01
CA LYS A 12 7.75 33.67 9.08
C LYS A 12 6.61 33.01 8.31
N THR A 13 6.58 33.33 7.03
CA THR A 13 5.83 32.66 5.97
C THR A 13 5.93 31.14 6.11
N LEU A 14 4.83 30.53 6.55
CA LEU A 14 4.54 29.10 6.42
C LEU A 14 4.25 28.82 4.93
N SER A 15 5.28 28.50 4.16
CA SER A 15 5.09 27.93 2.82
C SER A 15 6.32 27.15 2.36
N GLU A 16 6.81 26.25 3.21
CA GLU A 16 7.51 25.07 2.70
C GLU A 16 6.42 24.02 2.52
N LYS A 17 6.04 23.73 1.26
CA LYS A 17 5.34 22.48 0.95
C LYS A 17 6.26 21.38 1.48
N ASN A 18 5.91 20.78 2.61
CA ASN A 18 6.51 19.53 3.06
C ASN A 18 6.25 18.54 1.91
N VAL A 19 7.25 18.28 1.08
CA VAL A 19 7.22 17.14 0.18
C VAL A 19 7.24 15.95 1.12
N GLU A 20 6.08 15.34 1.29
CA GLU A 20 5.95 14.18 2.15
C GLU A 20 6.75 13.04 1.51
N ASP A 21 7.66 12.42 2.27
CA ASP A 21 8.42 11.28 1.75
C ASP A 21 7.45 10.13 1.43
N ILE A 22 7.58 9.55 0.24
CA ILE A 22 6.75 8.45 -0.26
C ILE A 22 7.51 7.12 -0.19
N LEU A 23 6.79 6.03 0.11
CA LEU A 23 7.32 4.66 0.08
C LEU A 23 7.66 4.25 -1.36
N HIS A 24 8.74 3.48 -1.50
CA HIS A 24 9.20 2.94 -2.77
C HIS A 24 8.82 1.45 -2.87
N PHE A 25 8.40 1.00 -4.05
CA PHE A 25 8.05 -0.40 -4.30
C PHE A 25 8.66 -0.82 -5.64
N ASP A 26 9.43 -1.90 -5.62
CA ASP A 26 9.93 -2.59 -6.81
C ASP A 26 8.94 -3.69 -7.22
N ASN A 27 8.24 -4.30 -6.24
CA ASN A 27 7.21 -5.30 -6.47
C ASN A 27 5.79 -4.74 -6.29
N LEU A 28 4.96 -4.89 -7.33
CA LEU A 28 3.57 -4.42 -7.31
C LEU A 28 2.69 -5.20 -6.33
N ASN A 29 2.82 -6.53 -6.25
CA ASN A 29 1.99 -7.36 -5.37
C ASN A 29 2.30 -7.08 -3.89
N PHE A 30 3.55 -6.74 -3.56
CA PHE A 30 3.90 -6.23 -2.23
C PHE A 30 3.25 -4.87 -1.97
N LYS A 31 3.28 -3.95 -2.94
CA LYS A 31 2.55 -2.67 -2.85
C LYS A 31 1.06 -2.89 -2.59
N LEU A 32 0.41 -3.81 -3.31
CA LEU A 32 -1.00 -4.14 -3.10
C LEU A 32 -1.26 -4.68 -1.69
N ALA A 33 -0.40 -5.55 -1.16
CA ALA A 33 -0.51 -6.04 0.21
C ALA A 33 -0.39 -4.92 1.26
N ILE A 34 0.48 -3.93 1.03
CA ILE A 34 0.57 -2.75 1.91
C ILE A 34 -0.66 -1.85 1.78
N ILE A 35 -1.20 -1.70 0.56
CA ILE A 35 -2.45 -0.97 0.34
C ILE A 35 -3.59 -1.67 1.08
N GLN A 36 -3.68 -3.01 1.07
CA GLN A 36 -4.69 -3.74 1.82
C GLN A 36 -4.72 -3.29 3.29
N VAL A 37 -3.56 -3.37 3.94
CA VAL A 37 -3.42 -3.03 5.36
C VAL A 37 -3.74 -1.56 5.62
N LEU A 38 -3.18 -0.64 4.83
CA LEU A 38 -3.31 0.80 5.12
C LEU A 38 -4.67 1.37 4.73
N MET A 39 -5.27 0.89 3.63
CA MET A 39 -6.52 1.41 3.10
C MET A 39 -7.73 0.76 3.75
N TYR A 40 -7.80 -0.58 3.78
CA TYR A 40 -9.02 -1.28 4.17
C TYR A 40 -8.98 -1.69 5.64
N ASP A 41 -7.85 -2.25 6.12
CA ASP A 41 -7.77 -2.74 7.50
C ASP A 41 -7.65 -1.58 8.51
N LEU A 42 -6.73 -0.64 8.26
CA LEU A 42 -6.42 0.47 9.18
C LEU A 42 -7.14 1.78 8.82
N LYS A 43 -7.66 1.93 7.60
CA LYS A 43 -8.36 3.13 7.11
C LYS A 43 -7.56 4.42 7.28
N LEU A 44 -6.25 4.36 7.04
CA LEU A 44 -5.32 5.49 7.18
C LEU A 44 -5.14 6.29 5.89
N LEU A 45 -5.48 5.70 4.74
CA LEU A 45 -5.48 6.40 3.46
C LEU A 45 -6.80 7.14 3.26
N ASN A 46 -6.74 8.41 2.83
CA ASN A 46 -7.89 9.32 2.81
C ASN A 46 -8.97 8.99 1.76
N SER A 47 -8.78 7.95 0.95
CA SER A 47 -9.69 7.54 -0.11
C SER A 47 -9.64 6.03 -0.26
N GLU A 48 -10.57 5.35 0.41
CA GLU A 48 -10.87 3.94 0.16
C GLU A 48 -11.34 3.82 -1.29
N PHE A 49 -10.71 2.93 -2.06
CA PHE A 49 -11.12 2.64 -3.43
C PHE A 49 -12.18 1.55 -3.39
N ASP A 50 -13.26 1.75 -4.14
CA ASP A 50 -14.32 0.76 -4.31
C ASP A 50 -14.66 0.71 -5.80
N ILE A 51 -14.60 -0.49 -6.37
CA ILE A 51 -14.73 -0.70 -7.80
C ILE A 51 -16.14 -0.39 -8.32
N TYR A 52 -17.18 -0.60 -7.52
CA TYR A 52 -18.56 -0.29 -7.90
C TYR A 52 -18.77 1.21 -7.94
N ASP A 53 -18.31 1.88 -6.89
CA ASP A 53 -18.34 3.33 -6.73
C ASP A 53 -17.50 4.03 -7.82
N PHE A 54 -16.37 3.41 -8.18
CA PHE A 54 -15.49 3.87 -9.25
C PHE A 54 -16.14 3.67 -10.62
N ALA A 55 -16.73 2.50 -10.90
CA ALA A 55 -17.43 2.19 -12.14
C ALA A 55 -18.57 3.18 -12.43
N ASP A 56 -19.37 3.53 -11.40
CA ASP A 56 -20.47 4.51 -11.52
C ASP A 56 -20.02 5.90 -11.99
N ARG A 57 -18.77 6.27 -11.71
CA ARG A 57 -18.20 7.60 -12.02
C ARG A 57 -17.23 7.57 -13.20
N TYR A 58 -16.82 6.39 -13.64
CA TYR A 58 -15.84 6.25 -14.71
C TYR A 58 -16.49 6.60 -16.05
N LYS A 59 -15.67 7.15 -16.97
CA LYS A 59 -16.17 7.63 -18.26
C LYS A 59 -16.62 6.49 -19.18
N GLU A 60 -15.98 5.35 -19.05
CA GLU A 60 -16.21 4.13 -19.84
C GLU A 60 -16.86 3.07 -18.96
N GLU A 61 -17.60 2.16 -19.59
CA GLU A 61 -18.23 1.05 -18.87
C GLU A 61 -17.16 0.14 -18.27
N ILE A 62 -17.30 -0.17 -16.98
CA ILE A 62 -16.46 -1.12 -16.26
C ILE A 62 -17.34 -2.32 -15.91
N ASP A 63 -16.88 -3.50 -16.30
CA ASP A 63 -17.52 -4.75 -15.92
C ASP A 63 -17.11 -5.13 -14.50
N THR A 64 -17.99 -4.85 -13.53
CA THR A 64 -17.77 -5.20 -12.12
C THR A 64 -18.02 -6.67 -11.81
N ASP A 65 -18.39 -7.48 -12.81
CA ASP A 65 -18.48 -8.94 -12.74
C ASP A 65 -17.30 -9.61 -13.49
N SER A 66 -16.25 -8.86 -13.80
CA SER A 66 -15.05 -9.36 -14.48
C SER A 66 -14.26 -10.38 -13.65
N ASP A 67 -13.80 -11.44 -14.31
CA ASP A 67 -12.85 -12.45 -13.81
C ASP A 67 -11.40 -12.17 -14.26
N ILE A 68 -11.17 -11.07 -14.96
CA ILE A 68 -9.84 -10.57 -15.33
C ILE A 68 -9.59 -9.16 -14.76
N ILE A 69 -8.33 -8.70 -14.87
CA ILE A 69 -7.89 -7.39 -14.40
C ILE A 69 -8.68 -6.26 -15.06
N ILE A 70 -9.30 -5.44 -14.22
CA ILE A 70 -9.85 -4.14 -14.59
C ILE A 70 -8.69 -3.13 -14.58
N GLU A 71 -8.14 -2.87 -15.77
CA GLU A 71 -6.96 -2.00 -15.94
C GLU A 71 -7.07 -0.60 -15.31
N PRO A 72 -8.23 0.09 -15.35
CA PRO A 72 -8.41 1.35 -14.62
C PRO A 72 -8.21 1.23 -13.10
N ALA A 73 -8.70 0.15 -12.49
CA ALA A 73 -8.56 -0.10 -11.06
C ALA A 73 -7.10 -0.44 -10.70
N MET A 74 -6.48 -1.31 -11.49
CA MET A 74 -5.06 -1.63 -11.36
C MET A 74 -4.18 -0.37 -11.48
N SER A 75 -4.50 0.51 -12.43
CA SER A 75 -3.77 1.76 -12.65
C SER A 75 -3.88 2.70 -11.45
N PHE A 76 -5.05 2.80 -10.83
CA PHE A 76 -5.22 3.58 -9.59
C PHE A 76 -4.24 3.11 -8.49
N PHE A 77 -4.14 1.81 -8.23
CA PHE A 77 -3.24 1.30 -7.20
C PHE A 77 -1.76 1.42 -7.58
N LYS A 78 -1.43 1.28 -8.87
CA LYS A 78 -0.07 1.54 -9.38
C LYS A 78 0.36 2.99 -9.15
N GLU A 79 -0.54 3.95 -9.39
CA GLU A 79 -0.26 5.38 -9.24
C GLU A 79 -0.38 5.91 -7.80
N LEU A 80 -1.07 5.18 -6.93
CA LEU A 80 -1.27 5.60 -5.54
C LEU A 80 0.06 5.76 -4.79
N GLU A 81 0.40 7.00 -4.44
CA GLU A 81 1.54 7.31 -3.58
C GLU A 81 1.18 7.05 -2.11
N ILE A 82 2.05 6.33 -1.40
CA ILE A 82 1.84 6.00 0.01
C ILE A 82 2.86 6.77 0.87
N PRO A 83 2.41 7.72 1.70
CA PRO A 83 3.28 8.42 2.62
C PRO A 83 4.06 7.52 3.59
N LYS A 84 5.38 7.73 3.72
CA LYS A 84 6.24 6.99 4.66
C LYS A 84 5.79 7.09 6.11
N LYS A 85 5.08 8.15 6.50
CA LYS A 85 4.52 8.29 7.85
C LYS A 85 3.61 7.12 8.26
N PHE A 86 3.06 6.39 7.29
CA PHE A 86 2.17 5.25 7.54
C PHE A 86 2.92 3.92 7.73
N ALA A 87 4.19 3.83 7.31
CA ALA A 87 4.94 2.58 7.40
C ALA A 87 5.07 2.00 8.82
N PRO A 88 5.23 2.81 9.90
CA PRO A 88 5.26 2.28 11.26
C PRO A 88 3.95 1.64 11.74
N TYR A 89 2.82 1.85 11.05
CA TYR A 89 1.54 1.25 11.45
C TYR A 89 1.34 -0.16 10.88
N VAL A 90 2.13 -0.57 9.89
CA VAL A 90 2.07 -1.91 9.30
C VAL A 90 2.84 -2.88 10.20
N GLU A 91 2.12 -3.63 11.02
CA GLU A 91 2.71 -4.64 11.91
C GLU A 91 2.57 -6.07 11.38
N THR A 92 1.54 -6.32 10.58
CA THR A 92 1.24 -7.63 10.00
C THR A 92 0.68 -7.48 8.60
N ILE A 93 1.10 -8.39 7.72
CA ILE A 93 0.53 -8.56 6.38
C ILE A 93 -0.23 -9.88 6.36
N TYR A 94 -1.41 -9.90 5.75
CA TYR A 94 -2.18 -11.11 5.51
C TYR A 94 -2.73 -11.07 4.09
N MET A 95 -2.10 -11.82 3.19
CA MET A 95 -2.56 -12.02 1.82
C MET A 95 -3.60 -13.14 1.79
N ASP A 96 -4.76 -12.85 1.23
CA ASP A 96 -5.90 -13.76 1.09
C ASP A 96 -6.65 -13.45 -0.20
N GLY A 97 -7.20 -14.47 -0.84
CA GLY A 97 -7.99 -14.34 -2.07
C GLY A 97 -9.14 -13.35 -1.96
N GLY A 98 -9.75 -13.27 -0.78
CA GLY A 98 -10.88 -12.37 -0.50
C GLY A 98 -10.50 -10.95 -0.08
N ASN A 99 -9.22 -10.57 -0.11
CA ASN A 99 -8.80 -9.21 0.26
C ASN A 99 -9.41 -8.16 -0.68
N ASP A 100 -9.92 -7.07 -0.11
CA ASP A 100 -10.59 -5.98 -0.84
C ASP A 100 -9.74 -5.44 -1.98
N VAL A 101 -8.43 -5.29 -1.79
CA VAL A 101 -7.54 -4.79 -2.86
C VAL A 101 -7.58 -5.66 -4.11
N TYR A 102 -7.67 -6.99 -3.98
CA TYR A 102 -7.74 -7.91 -5.11
C TYR A 102 -9.13 -7.94 -5.72
N MET A 103 -10.18 -7.95 -4.89
CA MET A 103 -11.58 -7.90 -5.35
C MET A 103 -11.90 -6.58 -6.07
N ASN A 104 -11.17 -5.50 -5.79
CA ASN A 104 -11.30 -4.24 -6.53
C ASN A 104 -10.61 -4.27 -7.91
N ILE A 105 -9.64 -5.16 -8.13
CA ILE A 105 -8.89 -5.30 -9.38
C ILE A 105 -9.53 -6.36 -10.27
N ILE A 106 -9.94 -7.49 -9.68
CA ILE A 106 -10.60 -8.62 -10.32
C ILE A 106 -11.80 -9.03 -9.43
N PRO A 107 -13.00 -8.48 -9.65
CA PRO A 107 -14.16 -8.71 -8.77
C PRO A 107 -14.58 -10.16 -8.60
N GLN A 108 -14.39 -11.00 -9.61
CA GLN A 108 -14.71 -12.42 -9.57
C GLN A 108 -13.47 -13.31 -9.40
N TRP A 109 -12.35 -12.78 -8.89
CA TRP A 109 -11.17 -13.61 -8.65
C TRP A 109 -11.48 -14.68 -7.62
N ASP A 110 -11.24 -15.93 -7.99
CA ASP A 110 -11.48 -17.09 -7.15
C ASP A 110 -10.26 -17.45 -6.28
N GLY A 111 -9.12 -16.79 -6.51
CA GLY A 111 -7.87 -17.06 -5.79
C GLY A 111 -7.16 -18.34 -6.23
N GLU A 112 -7.57 -18.98 -7.33
CA GLU A 112 -7.00 -20.26 -7.77
C GLU A 112 -5.75 -20.11 -8.65
N ASP A 113 -5.45 -18.89 -9.12
CA ASP A 113 -4.27 -18.58 -9.93
C ASP A 113 -3.21 -17.73 -9.20
N GLU A 114 -2.04 -17.61 -9.84
CA GLU A 114 -0.85 -16.95 -9.28
C GLU A 114 -0.84 -15.42 -9.51
N THR A 115 -1.97 -14.82 -9.93
CA THR A 115 -2.01 -13.40 -10.38
C THR A 115 -1.44 -12.43 -9.35
N PHE A 116 -1.74 -12.67 -8.06
CA PHE A 116 -1.32 -11.82 -6.95
C PHE A 116 -0.20 -12.43 -6.10
N ASP A 117 0.46 -13.48 -6.58
CA ASP A 117 1.57 -14.09 -5.88
C ASP A 117 2.71 -13.09 -5.64
N LEU A 118 3.23 -13.08 -4.42
CA LEU A 118 4.46 -12.36 -4.10
C LEU A 118 5.63 -13.32 -4.28
N ASN A 119 6.17 -13.38 -5.50
CA ASN A 119 7.29 -14.26 -5.86
C ASN A 119 8.66 -13.58 -5.78
N GLU A 120 8.68 -12.25 -5.72
CA GLU A 120 9.91 -11.45 -5.64
C GLU A 120 9.69 -10.33 -4.62
N ILE A 121 10.61 -10.18 -3.68
CA ILE A 121 10.60 -9.10 -2.69
C ILE A 121 12.04 -8.76 -2.31
N THR A 122 12.34 -7.48 -2.12
CA THR A 122 13.68 -7.07 -1.69
C THR A 122 13.75 -6.80 -0.19
N LEU A 123 14.93 -7.01 0.40
CA LEU A 123 15.19 -6.63 1.80
C LEU A 123 14.98 -5.11 2.01
N THR A 124 15.33 -4.30 1.03
CA THR A 124 15.14 -2.84 1.07
C THR A 124 13.66 -2.46 1.18
N GLU A 125 12.79 -3.14 0.43
CA GLU A 125 11.35 -2.91 0.51
C GLU A 125 10.80 -3.22 1.90
N LEU A 126 11.17 -4.36 2.48
CA LEU A 126 10.76 -4.75 3.84
C LEU A 126 11.28 -3.79 4.92
N GLN A 127 12.51 -3.30 4.78
CA GLN A 127 13.14 -2.39 5.75
C GLN A 127 12.47 -1.01 5.84
N GLN A 128 11.58 -0.66 4.90
CA GLN A 128 10.76 0.54 5.03
C GLN A 128 9.72 0.44 6.16
N PHE A 129 9.39 -0.75 6.63
CA PHE A 129 8.35 -1.02 7.62
C PHE A 129 8.96 -1.45 8.96
N PRO A 130 9.36 -0.51 9.83
CA PRO A 130 10.15 -0.81 11.03
C PRO A 130 9.42 -1.66 12.08
N ASN A 131 8.09 -1.76 11.99
CA ASN A 131 7.27 -2.50 12.94
C ASN A 131 6.64 -3.77 12.35
N LEU A 132 6.91 -4.10 11.08
CA LEU A 132 6.42 -5.32 10.46
C LEU A 132 7.09 -6.52 11.13
N LYS A 133 6.28 -7.41 11.71
CA LYS A 133 6.77 -8.58 12.47
C LYS A 133 6.31 -9.90 11.91
N LYS A 134 5.14 -9.92 11.24
CA LYS A 134 4.51 -11.12 10.72
C LYS A 134 3.98 -10.88 9.31
N ALA A 135 4.08 -11.89 8.46
CA ALA A 135 3.42 -11.89 7.17
C ALA A 135 2.81 -13.27 6.87
N THR A 136 1.61 -13.29 6.33
CA THR A 136 1.08 -14.45 5.59
C THR A 136 1.03 -14.05 4.12
N VAL A 137 1.68 -14.81 3.25
CA VAL A 137 1.97 -14.44 1.86
C VAL A 137 1.55 -15.56 0.93
N MET A 138 0.86 -15.23 -0.16
CA MET A 138 0.61 -16.14 -1.28
C MET A 138 1.84 -16.11 -2.20
N SER A 139 2.46 -17.27 -2.46
CA SER A 139 3.69 -17.33 -3.25
C SER A 139 3.94 -18.72 -3.82
N SER A 140 4.26 -18.76 -5.10
CA SER A 140 4.79 -19.95 -5.78
C SER A 140 6.31 -20.08 -5.66
N ASN A 141 7.03 -19.04 -5.19
CA ASN A 141 8.48 -19.02 -4.97
C ASN A 141 8.84 -19.04 -3.47
N LEU A 142 8.47 -20.14 -2.80
CA LEU A 142 8.47 -20.23 -1.34
C LEU A 142 9.86 -20.01 -0.70
N ASP A 143 10.90 -20.61 -1.27
CA ASP A 143 12.23 -20.62 -0.65
C ASP A 143 12.87 -19.23 -0.66
N GLU A 144 12.86 -18.54 -1.82
CA GLU A 144 13.48 -17.21 -1.97
C GLU A 144 12.74 -16.15 -1.14
N VAL A 145 11.41 -16.16 -1.15
CA VAL A 145 10.61 -15.24 -0.35
C VAL A 145 10.90 -15.44 1.12
N LYS A 146 10.92 -16.69 1.59
CA LYS A 146 11.23 -16.99 2.98
C LYS A 146 12.60 -16.48 3.41
N GLU A 147 13.64 -16.68 2.59
CA GLU A 147 14.99 -16.21 2.89
C GLU A 147 15.05 -14.69 3.10
N ILE A 148 14.32 -13.92 2.30
CA ILE A 148 14.29 -12.45 2.41
C ILE A 148 13.55 -12.00 3.68
N PHE A 149 12.40 -12.61 4.00
CA PHE A 149 11.67 -12.33 5.24
C PHE A 149 12.47 -12.72 6.50
N ASP A 150 13.16 -13.86 6.48
CA ASP A 150 14.04 -14.30 7.56
C ASP A 150 15.22 -13.32 7.74
N ALA A 151 15.82 -12.83 6.64
CA ALA A 151 16.88 -11.82 6.68
C ALA A 151 16.40 -10.46 7.24
N ALA A 152 15.11 -10.14 7.11
CA ALA A 152 14.47 -8.98 7.71
C ALA A 152 14.02 -9.21 9.17
N ASN A 153 14.19 -10.43 9.71
CA ASN A 153 13.69 -10.84 11.02
C ASN A 153 12.16 -10.69 11.16
N ILE A 154 11.43 -11.09 10.11
CA ILE A 154 9.96 -11.08 10.03
C ILE A 154 9.48 -12.53 9.95
N GLU A 155 8.55 -12.93 10.82
CA GLU A 155 7.96 -14.27 10.78
C GLU A 155 7.03 -14.39 9.56
N VAL A 156 7.35 -15.28 8.61
CA VAL A 156 6.53 -15.49 7.42
C VAL A 156 5.86 -16.87 7.42
N LYS A 157 4.57 -16.90 7.10
CA LYS A 157 3.81 -18.07 6.70
C LYS A 157 3.50 -17.95 5.21
N LEU A 158 3.76 -19.01 4.46
CA LEU A 158 3.46 -19.05 3.03
C LEU A 158 2.21 -19.91 2.80
N LEU A 159 1.33 -19.46 1.91
CA LEU A 159 0.09 -20.12 1.51
C LEU A 159 0.25 -20.82 0.17
#